data_AF-A0A2S6Q6R2-F1
#
_entry.id   AF-A0A2S6Q6R2-F1
#
_cell.length_a   1.000
_cell.length_b   1.000
_cell.length_c   1.000
_cell.angle_alpha   90.00
_cell.angle_beta   90.00
_cell.angle_gamma   90.00
#
_symmetry.space_group_name_H-M   'P 1'
#
loop_
_entity.id
_entity.type
_entity.pdbx_description
1 polymer ?
#
loop_
_entity_poly.entity_id
_entity_poly.type
_entity_poly.pdbx_seq_one_letter_code
_entity_poly.pdbx_strand_id
1 'polypeptide(L)'
;MCGYALKNADVFFCFTATYRCPSLNAPNYSDYQYFLYKTISELREKGMTFNQVADHLNKKGILSVRGKKLRGAHVHSIIKKRRIRDEKLEKEYPEVRSDFRLETFDKRLINQV
;
A
#
# COMPACT_ATOMS: atom_id res chain seq x y z
N MET A 1 31.79 10.63 -40.87
CA MET A 1 31.39 12.00 -40.46
C MET A 1 29.88 12.09 -40.51
N CYS A 2 29.19 12.20 -39.37
CA CYS A 2 27.77 12.56 -39.34
C CYS A 2 27.54 13.46 -38.13
N GLY A 3 27.90 14.74 -38.28
CA GLY A 3 27.84 15.76 -37.24
C GLY A 3 26.95 16.95 -37.61
N TYR A 4 26.06 16.79 -38.59
CA TYR A 4 25.25 17.88 -39.12
C TYR A 4 23.80 17.43 -39.34
N ALA A 5 22.96 17.47 -38.30
CA ALA A 5 21.49 17.56 -38.48
C ALA A 5 20.66 17.85 -37.22
N LEU A 6 21.18 17.76 -35.98
CA LEU A 6 20.36 17.99 -34.77
C LEU A 6 20.30 19.46 -34.30
N LYS A 7 20.56 20.45 -35.18
CA LYS A 7 20.44 21.86 -34.79
C LYS A 7 19.00 22.41 -34.89
N ASN A 8 18.14 21.77 -35.68
CA ASN A 8 16.83 22.31 -36.04
C ASN A 8 15.64 21.47 -35.55
N ALA A 9 15.88 20.31 -34.94
CA ALA A 9 14.81 19.49 -34.41
C ALA A 9 15.10 19.09 -32.96
N ASP A 10 14.10 19.22 -32.09
CA ASP A 10 14.10 18.59 -30.77
C ASP A 10 13.65 17.13 -30.90
N VAL A 11 14.25 16.27 -30.09
CA VAL A 11 13.92 14.85 -30.06
C VAL A 11 13.53 14.51 -28.62
N PHE A 12 12.32 14.02 -28.46
CA PHE A 12 11.76 13.58 -27.18
C PHE A 12 11.67 12.07 -27.15
N PHE A 13 12.28 11.45 -26.14
CA PHE A 13 12.07 10.04 -25.84
C PHE A 13 10.95 9.93 -24.82
N CYS A 14 9.81 9.44 -25.28
CA CYS A 14 8.59 9.33 -24.49
C CYS A 14 8.35 7.87 -24.12
N PHE A 15 7.94 7.63 -22.87
CA PHE A 15 7.49 6.32 -22.40
C PHE A 15 6.55 6.50 -21.21
N THR A 16 5.75 5.48 -20.93
CA THR A 16 4.90 5.40 -19.75
C THR A 16 5.61 4.57 -18.68
N ALA A 17 5.78 5.12 -17.49
CA ALA A 17 6.24 4.37 -16.31
C ALA A 17 5.06 4.13 -15.36
N THR A 18 4.75 2.86 -15.10
CA THR A 18 3.70 2.46 -14.17
C THR A 18 4.32 1.95 -12.88
N TYR A 19 4.02 2.65 -11.78
CA TYR A 19 4.39 2.26 -10.42
C TYR A 19 3.15 1.84 -9.65
N ARG A 20 3.24 0.72 -8.92
CA ARG A 20 2.17 0.26 -8.03
C ARG A 20 2.63 0.34 -6.59
N CYS A 21 2.02 1.27 -5.85
CA CYS A 21 2.30 1.50 -4.43
C CYS A 21 1.06 1.15 -3.59
N PRO A 22 0.99 -0.04 -2.95
CA PRO A 22 -0.14 -0.43 -2.11
C PRO A 22 -0.40 0.52 -0.94
N SER A 23 0.65 1.18 -0.44
CA SER A 23 0.59 2.15 0.66
C SER A 23 -0.29 3.36 0.36
N LEU A 24 -0.33 3.83 -0.89
CA LEU A 24 -1.09 5.03 -1.28
C LEU A 24 -2.61 4.84 -1.15
N ASN A 25 -3.10 3.61 -1.24
CA ASN A 25 -4.53 3.28 -1.16
C ASN A 25 -4.89 2.53 0.12
N ALA A 26 -3.99 2.47 1.10
CA ALA A 26 -4.24 1.75 2.35
C ALA A 26 -5.09 2.61 3.31
N PRO A 27 -6.25 2.12 3.78
CA PRO A 27 -7.07 2.88 4.73
C PRO A 27 -6.33 3.06 6.05
N ASN A 28 -6.41 4.24 6.66
CA ASN A 28 -5.75 4.54 7.94
C ASN A 28 -6.11 3.49 8.99
N TYR A 29 -5.09 2.96 9.67
CA TYR A 29 -5.27 2.05 10.79
C TYR A 29 -5.26 2.89 12.06
N SER A 30 -6.36 2.87 12.82
CA SER A 30 -6.44 3.73 14.00
C SER A 30 -5.55 3.23 15.13
N ASP A 31 -5.13 4.14 16.01
CA ASP A 31 -4.33 3.81 17.19
C ASP A 31 -5.00 2.74 18.06
N TYR A 32 -6.33 2.81 18.19
CA TYR A 32 -7.09 1.80 18.92
C TYR A 32 -7.06 0.42 18.25
N GLN A 33 -7.11 0.36 16.91
CA GLN A 33 -6.97 -0.90 16.18
C GLN A 33 -5.57 -1.50 16.39
N TYR A 34 -4.53 -0.65 16.40
CA TYR A 34 -3.16 -1.07 16.71
C TYR A 34 -3.01 -1.55 18.15
N PHE A 35 -3.55 -0.83 19.12
CA PHE A 35 -3.61 -1.25 20.52
C PHE A 35 -4.27 -2.62 20.67
N LEU A 36 -5.44 -2.83 20.05
CA LEU A 36 -6.14 -4.11 20.08
C LEU A 36 -5.29 -5.23 19.49
N TYR A 37 -4.71 -5.02 18.30
CA TYR A 37 -3.86 -6.01 17.66
C TYR A 37 -2.65 -6.37 18.53
N LYS A 38 -1.90 -5.38 19.01
CA LYS A 38 -0.70 -5.58 19.83
C LYS A 38 -1.03 -6.35 21.11
N THR A 39 -2.07 -5.91 21.83
CA THR A 39 -2.51 -6.57 23.07
C THR A 39 -2.93 -8.02 22.80
N ILE A 40 -3.66 -8.28 21.72
CA ILE A 40 -4.06 -9.63 21.32
C ILE A 40 -2.83 -10.50 21.02
N SER A 41 -1.86 -9.99 20.26
CA SER A 41 -0.64 -10.72 19.91
C SER A 41 0.17 -11.09 21.16
N GLU A 42 0.36 -10.17 22.10
CA GLU A 42 1.07 -10.43 23.37
C GLU A 42 0.36 -11.51 24.21
N LEU A 43 -0.98 -11.52 24.24
CA LEU A 43 -1.73 -12.56 24.97
C LEU A 43 -1.67 -13.92 24.27
N ARG A 44 -1.57 -13.93 22.93
CA ARG A 44 -1.39 -15.14 22.13
C ARG A 44 -0.01 -15.74 22.31
N GLU A 45 1.03 -14.92 22.40
CA GLU A 45 2.40 -15.34 22.73
C GLU A 45 2.49 -15.97 24.12
N LYS A 46 1.66 -15.51 25.07
CA LYS A 46 1.50 -16.13 26.40
C LYS A 46 0.72 -17.45 26.40
N GLY A 47 0.34 -17.97 25.23
CA GLY A 47 -0.34 -19.26 25.08
C GLY A 47 -1.86 -19.23 25.24
N MET A 48 -2.50 -18.06 25.33
CA MET A 48 -3.96 -17.98 25.48
C MET A 48 -4.70 -18.36 24.18
N THR A 49 -5.79 -19.09 24.32
CA THR A 49 -6.71 -19.39 23.20
C THR A 49 -7.52 -18.15 22.79
N PHE A 50 -8.08 -18.13 21.57
CA PHE A 50 -8.86 -16.97 21.11
C PHE A 50 -10.05 -16.62 22.00
N ASN A 51 -10.71 -17.62 22.59
CA ASN A 51 -11.83 -17.41 23.51
C ASN A 51 -11.34 -16.81 24.83
N GLN A 52 -10.26 -17.35 25.40
CA GLN A 52 -9.65 -16.80 26.62
C GLN A 52 -9.18 -15.36 26.43
N VAL A 53 -8.59 -15.02 25.28
CA VAL A 53 -8.21 -13.64 24.95
C VAL A 53 -9.43 -12.73 24.89
N ALA A 54 -10.51 -13.16 24.22
CA ALA A 54 -11.75 -12.39 24.15
C ALA A 54 -12.34 -12.14 25.55
N ASP A 55 -12.39 -13.17 26.39
CA ASP A 55 -12.90 -13.06 27.76
C ASP A 55 -12.03 -12.15 28.62
N HIS A 56 -10.70 -12.25 28.51
CA HIS A 56 -9.75 -11.39 29.22
C HIS A 56 -9.92 -9.91 28.85
N LEU A 57 -10.06 -9.62 27.55
CA LEU A 57 -10.29 -8.25 27.07
C LEU A 57 -11.64 -7.72 27.51
N ASN A 58 -12.71 -8.53 27.42
CA ASN A 58 -14.03 -8.14 27.90
C ASN A 58 -14.05 -7.88 29.42
N LYS A 59 -13.34 -8.69 30.22
CA LYS A 59 -13.20 -8.49 31.67
C LYS A 59 -12.50 -7.18 32.01
N LYS A 60 -11.53 -6.76 31.19
CA LYS A 60 -10.86 -5.46 31.29
C LYS A 60 -11.69 -4.28 30.75
N GLY A 61 -12.93 -4.52 30.30
CA GLY A 61 -13.78 -3.49 29.70
C GLY A 61 -13.37 -3.07 28.28
N ILE A 62 -12.46 -3.79 27.64
CA ILE A 62 -11.99 -3.49 26.29
C ILE A 62 -12.99 -4.06 25.27
N LEU A 63 -13.58 -3.18 24.47
CA LEU A 63 -14.60 -3.52 23.48
C LEU A 63 -14.04 -3.47 22.06
N SER A 64 -14.79 -3.98 21.09
CA SER A 64 -14.44 -3.77 19.67
C SER A 64 -14.49 -2.28 19.31
N VAL A 65 -13.90 -1.91 18.17
CA VAL A 65 -13.95 -0.55 17.60
C VAL A 65 -15.39 0.01 17.51
N ARG A 66 -16.40 -0.86 17.41
CA ARG A 66 -17.83 -0.50 17.34
C ARG A 66 -18.56 -0.63 18.68
N GLY A 67 -17.84 -0.73 19.80
CA GLY A 67 -18.41 -0.83 21.15
C GLY A 67 -19.08 -2.17 21.48
N LYS A 68 -18.87 -3.23 20.67
CA LYS A 68 -19.43 -4.57 20.95
C LYS A 68 -18.44 -5.45 21.71
N LYS A 69 -18.95 -6.35 22.56
CA LYS A 69 -18.15 -7.39 23.23
C LYS A 69 -17.37 -8.24 22.21
N LEU A 70 -16.13 -8.55 22.55
CA LEU A 70 -15.27 -9.39 21.74
C LEU A 70 -15.68 -10.87 21.87
N ARG A 71 -15.56 -11.60 20.78
CA ARG A 71 -15.73 -13.06 20.71
C ARG A 71 -14.45 -13.65 20.15
N GLY A 72 -14.18 -14.93 20.37
CA GLY A 72 -12.97 -15.57 19.81
C GLY A 72 -12.85 -15.41 18.30
N ALA A 73 -13.98 -15.45 17.57
CA ALA A 73 -14.02 -15.16 16.14
C ALA A 73 -13.56 -13.73 15.78
N HIS A 74 -13.87 -12.73 16.61
CA HIS A 74 -13.40 -11.35 16.42
C HIS A 74 -11.88 -11.27 16.60
N VAL A 75 -11.33 -11.91 17.64
CA VAL A 75 -9.89 -11.96 17.92
C VAL A 75 -9.13 -12.58 16.74
N HIS A 76 -9.58 -13.75 16.28
CA HIS A 76 -9.00 -14.40 15.10
C HIS A 76 -9.07 -13.50 13.85
N SER A 77 -10.19 -12.83 13.63
CA SER A 77 -10.36 -11.92 12.48
C SER A 77 -9.43 -10.72 12.53
N ILE A 78 -9.18 -10.16 13.72
CA ILE A 78 -8.27 -9.01 13.90
C ILE A 78 -6.85 -9.39 13.49
N ILE A 79 -6.34 -10.51 14.00
CA ILE A 79 -5.00 -11.02 13.66
C ILE A 79 -4.90 -11.32 12.16
N LYS A 80 -5.87 -12.07 11.62
CA LYS A 80 -5.87 -12.45 10.20
C LYS A 80 -5.88 -11.23 9.29
N LYS A 81 -6.73 -10.23 9.58
CA LYS A 81 -6.82 -9.00 8.78
C LYS A 81 -5.55 -8.17 8.85
N ARG A 82 -4.88 -8.14 10.01
CA ARG A 82 -3.59 -7.47 10.14
C ARG A 82 -2.53 -8.15 9.28
N ARG A 83 -2.42 -9.48 9.35
CA ARG A 83 -1.46 -10.23 8.52
C ARG A 83 -1.66 -9.97 7.01
N ILE A 84 -2.90 -10.06 6.53
CA ILE A 84 -3.21 -9.79 5.11
C ILE A 84 -2.87 -8.35 4.71
N ARG A 85 -3.03 -7.39 5.63
CA ARG A 85 -2.67 -5.99 5.38
C ARG A 85 -1.16 -5.84 5.25
N ASP A 86 -0.40 -6.42 6.18
CA ASP A 86 1.06 -6.34 6.18
C ASP A 86 1.63 -7.04 4.94
N GLU A 87 1.15 -8.24 4.60
CA GLU A 87 1.47 -8.96 3.35
C GLU A 87 1.23 -8.11 2.09
N LYS A 88 0.17 -7.29 2.07
CA LYS A 88 -0.14 -6.41 0.93
C LYS A 88 0.76 -5.17 0.86
N LEU A 89 1.19 -4.66 2.01
CA LEU A 89 2.03 -3.47 2.10
C LEU A 89 3.49 -3.80 1.81
N GLU A 90 3.95 -4.98 2.23
CA GLU A 90 5.31 -5.49 1.98
C GLU A 90 5.48 -6.02 0.55
N LYS A 91 4.37 -6.23 -0.18
CA LYS A 91 4.44 -6.71 -1.55
C LYS A 91 5.05 -5.66 -2.48
N GLU A 92 6.24 -5.97 -2.98
CA GLU A 92 6.88 -5.21 -4.04
C GLU A 92 6.25 -5.50 -5.40
N TYR A 93 6.07 -4.44 -6.18
CA TYR A 93 5.61 -4.52 -7.55
C TYR A 93 6.70 -3.93 -8.44
N PRO A 94 7.18 -4.69 -9.45
CA PRO A 94 8.21 -4.17 -10.34
C PRO A 94 7.66 -2.99 -11.15
N GLU A 95 8.54 -2.04 -11.43
CA GLU A 95 8.26 -0.96 -12.37
C GLU A 95 8.00 -1.57 -13.76
N VAL A 96 6.90 -1.15 -14.38
CA VAL A 96 6.58 -1.51 -15.76
C VAL A 96 6.74 -0.27 -16.62
N ARG A 97 7.58 -0.37 -17.65
CA ARG A 97 7.73 0.67 -18.67
C ARG A 97 7.09 0.21 -19.98
N SER A 98 6.29 1.06 -20.60
CA SER A 98 5.57 0.78 -21.84
C SER A 98 5.55 2.01 -22.76
N ASP A 99 4.92 1.86 -23.94
CA ASP A 99 4.62 2.96 -24.86
C ASP A 99 5.84 3.78 -25.30
N PHE A 100 6.98 3.11 -25.47
CA PHE A 100 8.22 3.73 -25.92
C PHE A 100 8.06 4.30 -27.32
N ARG A 101 8.29 5.61 -27.45
CA ARG A 101 8.24 6.31 -28.74
C ARG A 101 9.23 7.47 -28.78
N LEU A 102 9.64 7.81 -29.99
CA LEU A 102 10.51 8.94 -30.26
C LEU A 102 9.70 9.99 -31.01
N GLU A 103 9.47 11.13 -30.37
CA GLU A 103 8.79 12.26 -31.00
C GLU A 103 9.85 13.26 -31.47
N THR A 104 9.75 13.71 -32.70
CA THR A 104 10.64 14.72 -33.26
C THR A 104 9.85 16.00 -33.54
N PHE A 105 10.40 17.13 -33.16
CA PHE A 105 9.76 18.43 -33.33
C PHE A 105 10.70 19.36 -34.11
N ASP A 106 10.31 19.75 -35.33
CA ASP A 106 11.09 20.67 -36.14
C ASP A 106 10.84 22.12 -35.71
N LYS A 107 11.90 22.76 -35.20
CA LYS A 107 11.88 24.15 -34.72
C LYS A 107 11.59 25.16 -35.82
N ARG A 108 11.76 24.78 -37.11
CA ARG A 108 11.47 25.65 -38.26
C ARG A 108 9.98 25.97 -38.42
N LEU A 109 9.10 25.16 -37.83
CA LEU A 109 7.65 25.34 -37.89
C LEU A 109 7.12 26.40 -36.91
N ILE A 110 7.91 26.84 -35.92
CA ILE A 110 7.47 27.80 -34.88
C ILE A 110 7.29 29.23 -35.44
N ASN A 111 7.95 29.58 -36.54
CA ASN A 111 7.99 30.95 -37.07
C ASN A 111 7.27 31.13 -38.43
N GLN A 112 6.29 30.28 -38.77
CA GLN A 112 5.53 30.38 -40.03
C GLN A 112 4.19 31.14 -39.92
N VAL A 113 4.07 32.08 -38.97
CA VAL A 113 2.91 33.00 -38.87
C VAL A 113 3.29 34.39 -39.34
#